data_AF-A0A4R6RU39-F1
#
_entry.id   AF-A0A4R6RU39-F1
#
_cell.length_a   1.000
_cell.length_b   1.000
_cell.length_c   1.000
_cell.angle_alpha   90.00
_cell.angle_beta   90.00
_cell.angle_gamma   90.00
#
_symmetry.space_group_name_H-M   'P 1'
#
loop_
_entity.id
_entity.type
_entity.pdbx_description
1 polymer ?
#
loop_
_entity_poly.entity_id
_entity_poly.type
_entity_poly.pdbx_seq_one_letter_code
_entity_poly.pdbx_strand_id
1 'polypeptide(L)'
;MAAAGAPIRVPAAVACRVLGFTPQGYFKWLKSPVSQRDWDDAHLIDVLFELHEDDDTLGYRFLTDELADEHGIIVGENRVHRLCQIAGITASHHTKKGKTGKAGPAPHDDLLAVTDRHGVLRHEFTATRPNAVWLWDISEHPTTWIPAVVATRAPTILLVKQPSVRRGCPRRAIS
;
A
#
# COMPACT_ATOMS: atom_id res chain seq x y z
N MET A 1 47.88 9.11 -18.86
CA MET A 1 48.94 8.23 -18.34
C MET A 1 48.27 7.06 -17.66
N ALA A 2 48.57 5.82 -18.08
CA ALA A 2 48.05 4.62 -17.42
C ALA A 2 48.80 4.38 -16.10
N ALA A 3 48.08 3.95 -15.05
CA ALA A 3 48.66 3.60 -13.76
C ALA A 3 49.81 2.58 -13.92
N ALA A 4 50.87 2.73 -13.13
CA ALA A 4 52.00 1.81 -13.13
C ALA A 4 51.55 0.45 -12.56
N GLY A 5 51.37 -0.57 -13.43
CA GLY A 5 51.05 -1.94 -13.00
C GLY A 5 49.99 -2.69 -13.83
N ALA A 6 49.25 -2.04 -14.73
CA ALA A 6 48.24 -2.74 -15.55
C ALA A 6 48.90 -3.54 -16.70
N PRO A 7 48.58 -4.85 -16.87
CA PRO A 7 49.20 -5.72 -17.88
C PRO A 7 48.88 -5.30 -19.33
N ILE A 8 47.83 -4.49 -19.53
CA ILE A 8 47.46 -3.91 -20.82
C ILE A 8 47.29 -2.40 -20.63
N ARG A 9 48.13 -1.61 -21.29
CA ARG A 9 48.00 -0.14 -21.33
C ARG A 9 47.24 0.26 -22.59
N VAL A 10 45.92 0.36 -22.49
CA VAL A 10 45.11 0.93 -23.57
C VAL A 10 45.19 2.46 -23.51
N PRO A 11 45.58 3.15 -24.59
CA PRO A 11 45.51 4.61 -24.63
C PRO A 11 44.07 5.09 -24.41
N ALA A 12 43.88 6.12 -23.59
CA ALA A 12 42.55 6.66 -23.28
C ALA A 12 41.74 7.01 -24.53
N ALA A 13 42.41 7.47 -25.60
CA ALA A 13 41.77 7.74 -26.89
C ALA A 13 41.17 6.49 -27.56
N VAL A 14 41.83 5.33 -27.43
CA VAL A 14 41.33 4.05 -27.96
C VAL A 14 40.13 3.59 -27.14
N ALA A 15 40.24 3.63 -25.80
CA ALA A 15 39.14 3.27 -24.92
C ALA A 15 37.91 4.17 -25.13
N CYS A 16 38.10 5.49 -25.25
CA CYS A 16 37.01 6.43 -25.51
C CYS A 16 36.32 6.14 -26.85
N ARG A 17 37.07 5.80 -27.90
CA ARG A 17 36.49 5.45 -29.21
C ARG A 17 35.64 4.17 -29.14
N VAL A 18 36.12 3.15 -28.42
CA VAL A 18 35.37 1.89 -28.24
C VAL A 18 34.10 2.12 -27.42
N LEU A 19 34.16 2.96 -26.39
CA LEU A 19 33.02 3.29 -25.51
C LEU A 19 32.09 4.38 -26.07
N GLY A 20 32.42 4.98 -27.23
CA GLY A 20 31.63 6.05 -27.85
C GLY A 20 31.75 7.43 -27.18
N PHE A 21 32.77 7.65 -26.35
CA PHE A 21 33.04 8.93 -25.71
C PHE A 21 34.01 9.80 -26.52
N THR A 22 33.88 11.12 -26.40
CA THR A 22 34.93 12.03 -26.89
C THR A 22 36.10 12.06 -25.88
N PRO A 23 37.37 12.01 -26.33
CA PRO A 23 38.51 12.09 -25.41
C PRO A 23 38.51 13.37 -24.57
N GLN A 24 38.06 14.48 -25.15
CA GLN A 24 37.93 15.77 -24.46
C GLN A 24 36.87 15.72 -23.35
N GLY A 25 35.71 15.10 -23.61
CA GLY A 25 34.67 14.87 -22.62
C GLY A 25 35.15 14.01 -21.47
N TYR A 26 35.89 12.93 -21.77
CA TYR A 26 36.49 12.06 -20.76
C TYR A 26 37.45 12.81 -19.84
N PHE A 27 38.41 13.57 -20.38
CA PHE A 27 39.35 14.31 -19.53
C PHE A 27 38.70 15.49 -18.80
N LYS A 28 37.62 16.07 -19.33
CA LYS A 28 36.82 17.06 -18.62
C LYS A 28 36.12 16.43 -17.41
N TRP A 29 35.46 15.29 -17.60
CA TRP A 29 34.84 14.52 -16.52
C TRP A 29 35.89 14.04 -15.50
N LEU A 30 37.06 13.57 -15.94
CA LEU A 30 38.13 13.12 -15.04
C LEU A 30 38.59 14.21 -14.05
N LYS A 31 38.51 15.49 -14.44
CA LYS A 31 38.87 16.62 -13.57
C LYS A 31 37.78 16.94 -12.54
N SER A 32 36.52 16.70 -12.88
CA SER A 32 35.38 16.93 -11.99
C SER A 32 34.29 15.89 -12.31
N PRO A 33 34.41 14.69 -11.74
CA PRO A 33 33.57 13.55 -12.14
C PRO A 33 32.15 13.63 -11.58
N VAL A 34 31.95 14.42 -10.53
CA VAL A 34 30.65 14.65 -9.87
C VAL A 34 30.35 16.14 -9.98
N SER A 35 29.21 16.48 -10.57
CA SER A 35 28.79 17.88 -10.62
C SER A 35 28.26 18.32 -9.26
N GLN A 36 28.29 19.63 -8.97
CA GLN A 36 27.70 20.16 -7.74
C GLN A 36 26.23 19.75 -7.60
N ARG A 37 25.50 19.71 -8.71
CA ARG A 37 24.09 19.29 -8.73
C ARG A 37 23.91 17.84 -8.31
N ASP A 38 24.79 16.95 -8.76
CA ASP A 38 24.72 15.53 -8.38
C ASP A 38 25.07 15.36 -6.89
N TRP A 39 26.00 16.16 -6.38
CA TRP A 39 26.31 16.24 -4.95
C TRP A 39 25.11 16.71 -4.12
N ASP A 40 24.47 17.80 -4.53
CA ASP A 40 23.30 18.35 -3.84
C ASP A 40 22.10 17.38 -3.89
N ASP A 41 21.89 16.72 -5.04
CA ASP A 41 20.84 15.72 -5.20
C ASP A 41 21.12 14.47 -4.36
N ALA A 42 22.38 14.03 -4.25
CA ALA A 42 22.76 12.90 -3.39
C ALA A 42 22.54 13.20 -1.90
N HIS A 43 22.94 14.40 -1.44
CA HIS A 43 22.67 14.82 -0.07
C HIS A 43 21.17 14.95 0.23
N LEU A 44 20.40 15.47 -0.73
CA LEU A 44 18.97 15.58 -0.54
C LEU A 44 18.28 14.20 -0.50
N ILE A 45 18.77 13.23 -1.28
CA ILE A 45 18.29 11.85 -1.21
C ILE A 45 18.59 11.24 0.16
N ASP A 46 19.75 11.50 0.75
CA ASP A 46 20.15 11.01 2.07
C ASP A 46 19.15 11.46 3.15
N VAL A 47 18.85 12.76 3.20
CA VAL A 47 17.84 13.32 4.13
C VAL A 47 16.44 12.75 3.86
N LEU A 48 16.07 12.57 2.59
CA LEU A 48 14.78 11.96 2.23
C LEU A 48 14.67 10.50 2.71
N PHE A 49 15.78 9.76 2.77
CA PHE A 49 15.80 8.42 3.34
C PHE A 49 15.60 8.44 4.85
N GLU A 50 16.28 9.33 5.56
CA GLU A 50 16.11 9.49 7.01
C GLU A 50 14.64 9.78 7.36
N LEU A 51 14.05 10.79 6.71
CA LEU A 51 12.62 11.14 6.91
C LEU A 51 11.66 10.00 6.57
N HIS A 52 11.98 9.18 5.58
CA HIS A 52 11.11 8.06 5.17
C HIS A 52 11.30 6.81 6.05
N GLU A 53 12.47 6.65 6.67
CA GLU A 53 12.71 5.59 7.65
C GLU A 53 11.91 5.84 8.94
N ASP A 54 11.73 7.12 9.31
CA ASP A 54 10.88 7.51 10.45
C ASP A 54 9.39 7.22 10.21
N ASP A 55 8.89 7.44 8.99
CA ASP A 55 7.52 7.10 8.59
C ASP A 55 7.42 6.66 7.11
N ASP A 56 7.27 5.34 6.91
CA ASP A 56 7.15 4.72 5.59
C ASP A 56 5.84 5.06 4.85
N THR A 57 4.87 5.66 5.55
CA THR A 57 3.57 6.03 4.97
C THR A 57 3.66 7.34 4.20
N LEU A 58 4.73 8.13 4.41
CA LEU A 58 4.91 9.42 3.79
C LEU A 58 5.27 9.31 2.31
N GLY A 59 4.50 10.03 1.49
CA GLY A 59 4.81 10.23 0.08
C GLY A 59 5.61 11.50 -0.15
N TYR A 60 6.10 11.69 -1.38
CA TYR A 60 6.96 12.83 -1.75
C TYR A 60 6.39 14.22 -1.41
N ARG A 61 5.06 14.37 -1.33
CA ARG A 61 4.41 15.64 -0.96
C ARG A 61 4.64 15.97 0.51
N PHE A 62 4.36 15.02 1.40
CA PHE A 62 4.62 15.16 2.83
C PHE A 62 6.13 15.27 3.10
N LEU A 63 6.95 14.45 2.44
CA LEU A 63 8.41 14.59 2.56
C LEU A 63 8.93 15.97 2.13
N THR A 64 8.24 16.67 1.22
CA THR A 64 8.61 18.05 0.85
C THR A 64 8.33 19.03 1.99
N ASP A 65 7.23 18.83 2.69
CA ASP A 65 6.85 19.66 3.85
C ASP A 65 7.77 19.38 5.04
N GLU A 66 8.03 18.10 5.36
CA GLU A 66 8.96 17.70 6.44
C GLU A 66 10.39 18.20 6.19
N LEU A 67 10.86 18.19 4.94
CA LEU A 67 12.16 18.80 4.58
C LEU A 67 12.22 20.28 4.94
N ALA A 68 11.11 21.01 4.79
CA ALA A 68 11.04 22.43 5.12
C ALA A 68 10.92 22.66 6.64
N ASP A 69 10.11 21.85 7.33
CA ASP A 69 9.78 22.02 8.74
C ASP A 69 10.88 21.51 9.67
N GLU A 70 11.46 20.34 9.40
CA GLU A 70 12.46 19.71 10.27
C GLU A 70 13.90 20.09 9.91
N HIS A 71 14.21 20.19 8.61
CA HIS A 71 15.58 20.45 8.13
C HIS A 71 15.77 21.87 7.56
N GLY A 72 14.70 22.67 7.40
CA GLY A 72 14.78 24.01 6.82
C GLY A 72 15.17 24.04 5.33
N ILE A 73 15.05 22.91 4.62
CA ILE A 73 15.47 22.76 3.23
C ILE A 73 14.27 23.03 2.31
N ILE A 74 14.23 24.24 1.73
CA ILE A 74 13.15 24.62 0.80
C ILE A 74 13.46 24.09 -0.60
N VAL A 75 12.69 23.10 -1.06
CA VAL A 75 12.84 22.49 -2.39
C VAL A 75 11.49 22.38 -3.08
N GLY A 76 11.45 22.56 -4.40
CA GLY A 76 10.21 22.36 -5.16
C GLY A 76 9.79 20.89 -5.20
N GLU A 77 8.49 20.64 -5.02
CA GLU A 77 7.88 19.29 -5.02
C GLU A 77 8.32 18.42 -6.21
N ASN A 78 8.44 18.99 -7.41
CA ASN A 78 8.86 18.25 -8.60
C ASN A 78 10.29 17.70 -8.51
N ARG A 79 11.20 18.41 -7.82
CA ARG A 79 12.57 17.92 -7.59
C ARG A 79 12.55 16.78 -6.59
N VAL A 80 11.81 16.93 -5.49
CA VAL A 80 11.63 15.88 -4.47
C VAL A 80 11.01 14.63 -5.09
N HIS A 81 9.94 14.78 -5.88
CA HIS A 81 9.31 13.69 -6.60
C HIS A 81 10.31 12.94 -7.52
N ARG A 82 11.07 13.67 -8.34
CA ARG A 82 12.10 13.06 -9.20
C ARG A 82 13.14 12.30 -8.38
N LEU A 83 13.60 12.85 -7.26
CA LEU A 83 14.61 12.22 -6.42
C LEU A 83 14.07 10.99 -5.68
N CYS A 84 12.84 11.04 -5.15
CA CYS A 84 12.15 9.89 -4.58
C CYS A 84 12.01 8.75 -5.60
N GLN A 85 11.68 9.08 -6.86
CA GLN A 85 11.62 8.08 -7.94
C GLN A 85 12.98 7.44 -8.24
N ILE A 86 14.08 8.21 -8.19
CA ILE A 86 15.44 7.69 -8.38
C ILE A 86 15.86 6.81 -7.19
N ALA A 87 15.52 7.23 -5.97
CA ALA A 87 15.85 6.55 -4.72
C ALA A 87 14.96 5.31 -4.44
N GLY A 88 13.81 5.18 -5.12
CA GLY A 88 12.85 4.11 -4.88
C GLY A 88 11.96 4.34 -3.65
N ILE A 89 11.90 5.59 -3.15
CA ILE A 89 11.07 5.99 -2.01
C ILE A 89 9.61 6.11 -2.46
N THR A 90 8.71 5.41 -1.77
CA THR A 90 7.27 5.43 -2.05
C THR A 90 6.46 5.21 -0.78
N ALA A 91 5.34 5.91 -0.66
CA ALA A 91 4.42 5.70 0.45
C ALA A 91 3.93 4.24 0.48
N SER A 92 3.99 3.60 1.65
CA SER A 92 3.59 2.19 1.85
C SER A 92 2.15 1.89 1.40
N HIS A 93 1.25 2.88 1.51
CA HIS A 93 -0.15 2.75 1.10
C HIS A 93 -0.40 2.86 -0.41
N HIS A 94 0.54 3.39 -1.20
CA HIS A 94 0.38 3.52 -2.65
C HIS A 94 0.77 2.22 -3.38
N THR A 95 0.24 1.09 -2.93
CA THR A 95 0.37 -0.16 -3.69
C THR A 95 -0.74 -0.21 -4.74
N LYS A 96 -0.39 -0.44 -6.01
CA LYS A 96 -1.39 -0.71 -7.06
C LYS A 96 -2.30 -1.83 -6.56
N LYS A 97 -3.62 -1.59 -6.52
CA LYS A 97 -4.61 -2.64 -6.20
C LYS A 97 -4.24 -3.89 -7.01
N GLY A 98 -3.98 -4.99 -6.30
CA GLY A 98 -3.74 -6.27 -6.92
C GLY A 98 -4.90 -6.61 -7.87
N LYS A 99 -4.63 -7.43 -8.90
CA LYS A 99 -5.68 -8.03 -9.73
C LYS A 99 -6.77 -8.59 -8.81
N THR A 100 -8.04 -8.49 -9.23
CA THR A 100 -9.22 -9.00 -8.49
C THR A 100 -8.99 -10.46 -8.06
N GLY A 101 -8.38 -10.62 -6.89
CA GLY A 101 -8.08 -11.88 -6.26
C GLY A 101 -9.10 -12.12 -5.17
N LYS A 102 -9.02 -13.32 -4.57
CA LYS A 102 -9.74 -13.60 -3.32
C LYS A 102 -9.38 -12.51 -2.31
N ALA A 103 -10.40 -12.01 -1.60
CA ALA A 103 -10.18 -11.05 -0.53
C ALA A 103 -9.04 -11.54 0.38
N GLY A 104 -8.15 -10.63 0.75
CA GLY A 104 -7.11 -10.94 1.73
C GLY A 104 -7.75 -11.43 3.03
N PRO A 105 -6.96 -12.09 3.90
CA PRO A 105 -7.43 -12.44 5.24
C PRO A 105 -8.01 -11.19 5.91
N ALA A 106 -9.06 -11.39 6.71
CA ALA A 106 -9.68 -10.29 7.42
C ALA A 106 -8.61 -9.53 8.22
N PRO A 107 -8.56 -8.18 8.14
CA PRO A 107 -7.54 -7.39 8.83
C PRO A 107 -7.63 -7.52 10.37
N HIS A 108 -8.75 -8.04 10.87
CA HIS A 108 -9.01 -8.29 12.28
C HIS A 108 -9.60 -9.68 12.49
N ASP A 109 -9.54 -10.18 13.72
CA ASP A 109 -10.15 -11.44 14.13
C ASP A 109 -11.68 -11.37 13.93
N ASP A 110 -12.14 -11.99 12.84
CA ASP A 110 -13.56 -12.13 12.57
C ASP A 110 -14.15 -13.24 13.44
N LEU A 111 -14.65 -12.84 14.61
CA LEU A 111 -15.22 -13.75 15.61
C LEU A 111 -16.47 -14.50 15.14
N LEU A 112 -17.06 -14.10 14.00
CA LEU A 112 -18.23 -14.75 13.42
C LEU A 112 -17.86 -15.67 12.24
N ALA A 113 -16.60 -15.67 11.79
CA ALA A 113 -16.13 -16.53 10.72
C ALA A 113 -15.99 -17.98 11.18
N VAL A 114 -16.76 -18.88 10.55
CA VAL A 114 -16.72 -20.33 10.74
C VAL A 114 -16.38 -20.99 9.41
N THR A 115 -15.36 -21.85 9.41
CA THR A 115 -15.02 -22.66 8.23
C THR A 115 -15.94 -23.87 8.17
N ASP A 116 -16.67 -24.03 7.07
CA ASP A 116 -17.53 -25.18 6.88
C ASP A 116 -16.73 -26.47 6.61
N ARG A 117 -17.41 -27.62 6.62
CA ARG A 117 -16.82 -28.94 6.35
C ARG A 117 -16.14 -29.08 4.97
N HIS A 118 -16.38 -28.12 4.07
CA HIS A 118 -15.80 -28.08 2.73
C HIS A 118 -14.65 -27.05 2.62
N GLY A 119 -14.22 -26.47 3.76
CA GLY A 119 -13.14 -25.49 3.79
C GLY A 119 -13.57 -24.10 3.32
N VAL A 120 -14.87 -23.82 3.26
CA VAL A 120 -15.40 -22.52 2.84
C VAL A 120 -15.69 -21.67 4.08
N LEU A 121 -15.11 -20.47 4.13
CA LEU A 121 -15.37 -19.50 5.18
C LEU A 121 -16.79 -18.94 5.06
N ARG A 122 -17.57 -19.02 6.14
CA ARG A 122 -18.93 -18.50 6.26
C ARG A 122 -19.05 -17.69 7.54
N HIS A 123 -20.03 -16.80 7.63
CA HIS A 123 -20.31 -16.06 8.85
C HIS A 123 -21.53 -16.66 9.56
N GLU A 124 -21.40 -16.96 10.85
CA GLU A 124 -22.52 -17.43 11.67
C GLU A 124 -23.03 -16.32 12.58
N PHE A 125 -24.28 -15.89 12.35
CA PHE A 125 -24.93 -14.81 13.12
C PHE A 125 -25.82 -15.34 14.27
N THR A 126 -25.58 -16.55 14.74
CA THR A 126 -26.37 -17.18 15.81
C THR A 126 -25.92 -16.70 17.19
N ALA A 127 -26.86 -16.33 18.07
CA ALA A 127 -26.58 -15.89 19.44
C ALA A 127 -27.48 -16.58 20.47
N THR A 128 -26.89 -17.06 21.57
CA THR A 128 -27.62 -17.75 22.66
C THR A 128 -28.30 -16.78 23.64
N ARG A 129 -27.84 -15.53 23.69
CA ARG A 129 -28.36 -14.49 24.59
C ARG A 129 -28.52 -13.16 23.85
N PRO A 130 -29.48 -12.30 24.25
CA PRO A 130 -29.51 -10.92 23.78
C PRO A 130 -28.17 -10.23 24.05
N ASN A 131 -27.79 -9.26 23.21
CA ASN A 131 -26.55 -8.48 23.38
C ASN A 131 -25.26 -9.34 23.30
N ALA A 132 -25.26 -10.44 22.55
CA ALA A 132 -24.05 -11.25 22.32
C ALA A 132 -23.45 -11.04 20.92
N VAL A 133 -24.27 -10.67 19.93
CA VAL A 133 -23.84 -10.35 18.56
C VAL A 133 -24.58 -9.10 18.11
N TRP A 134 -23.84 -8.18 17.51
CA TRP A 134 -24.37 -6.92 17.00
C TRP A 134 -24.01 -6.81 15.52
N LEU A 135 -25.03 -6.71 14.67
CA LEU A 135 -24.85 -6.46 13.25
C LEU A 135 -25.40 -5.07 12.93
N TRP A 136 -24.62 -4.30 12.18
CA TRP A 136 -25.02 -3.03 11.62
C TRP A 136 -24.78 -3.13 10.11
N ASP A 137 -25.73 -2.63 9.32
CA ASP A 137 -25.61 -2.60 7.87
C ASP A 137 -25.63 -1.15 7.39
N ILE A 138 -24.84 -0.90 6.35
CA ILE A 138 -24.86 0.37 5.63
C ILE A 138 -25.60 0.10 4.32
N SER A 139 -26.85 0.54 4.27
CA SER A 139 -27.63 0.49 3.04
C SER A 139 -27.42 1.78 2.24
N GLU A 140 -26.99 1.62 0.99
CA GLU A 140 -27.00 2.71 0.02
C GLU A 140 -28.41 2.87 -0.54
N HIS A 141 -28.99 4.05 -0.35
CA HIS A 141 -30.25 4.43 -0.98
C HIS A 141 -29.95 5.23 -2.25
N PRO A 142 -30.22 4.66 -3.44
CA PRO A 142 -29.96 5.37 -4.68
C PRO A 142 -30.86 6.61 -4.76
N THR A 143 -30.25 7.77 -4.88
CA THR A 143 -30.94 8.99 -5.32
C THR A 143 -30.34 9.44 -6.64
N THR A 144 -31.06 10.30 -7.36
CA THR A 144 -30.78 10.65 -8.76
C THR A 144 -29.40 11.32 -9.01
N TRP A 145 -28.65 11.67 -7.95
CA TRP A 145 -27.45 12.52 -8.05
C TRP A 145 -26.31 12.04 -7.12
N ILE A 146 -26.64 11.52 -5.93
CA ILE A 146 -25.67 10.96 -4.96
C ILE A 146 -26.37 9.86 -4.13
N PRO A 147 -25.81 8.65 -3.94
CA PRO A 147 -26.41 7.67 -3.04
C PRO A 147 -26.45 8.22 -1.60
N ALA A 148 -27.62 8.17 -0.96
CA ALA A 148 -27.77 8.51 0.44
C ALA A 148 -27.36 7.29 1.29
N VAL A 149 -26.38 7.46 2.16
CA VAL A 149 -25.88 6.41 3.05
C VAL A 149 -26.64 6.49 4.37
N VAL A 150 -27.48 5.49 4.66
CA VAL A 150 -28.25 5.43 5.91
C VAL A 150 -27.78 4.24 6.72
N ALA A 151 -27.20 4.51 7.90
CA ALA A 151 -26.93 3.46 8.88
C ALA A 151 -28.27 2.99 9.46
N THR A 152 -28.77 1.85 8.97
CA THR A 152 -29.97 1.24 9.53
C THR A 152 -29.53 0.27 10.61
N ARG A 153 -30.04 0.50 11.83
CA ARG A 153 -29.96 -0.53 12.86
C ARG A 153 -30.81 -1.69 12.34
N ALA A 154 -30.17 -2.82 12.03
CA ALA A 154 -30.90 -4.03 11.69
C ALA A 154 -31.98 -4.21 12.76
N PRO A 155 -33.28 -4.24 12.40
CA PRO A 155 -34.33 -4.41 13.38
C PRO A 155 -34.02 -5.70 14.10
N THR A 156 -33.78 -5.62 15.41
CA THR A 156 -33.52 -6.71 16.33
C THR A 156 -34.13 -8.02 15.84
N ILE A 157 -33.37 -8.84 15.10
CA ILE A 157 -33.74 -10.22 14.82
C ILE A 157 -33.42 -10.98 16.11
N LEU A 158 -34.29 -10.78 17.11
CA LEU A 158 -34.57 -11.81 18.10
C LEU A 158 -35.49 -12.81 17.40
N LEU A 159 -34.92 -13.66 16.56
CA LEU A 159 -35.55 -14.94 16.25
C LEU A 159 -34.81 -16.01 17.03
N VAL A 160 -35.10 -16.03 18.33
CA VAL A 160 -35.02 -17.29 19.08
C VAL A 160 -35.90 -18.27 18.32
N LYS A 161 -35.30 -19.18 17.56
CA LYS A 161 -35.98 -20.30 16.93
C LYS A 161 -36.52 -21.17 18.07
N GLN A 162 -37.76 -20.91 18.49
CA GLN A 162 -38.46 -21.79 19.42
C GLN A 162 -38.60 -23.18 18.76
N PRO A 163 -38.30 -24.28 19.47
CA PRO A 163 -38.49 -25.62 18.92
C PRO A 163 -39.98 -25.85 18.66
N SER A 164 -40.34 -26.16 17.41
CA SER A 164 -41.71 -26.49 17.05
C SER A 164 -42.11 -27.82 17.70
N VAL A 165 -42.95 -27.79 18.73
CA VAL A 165 -43.67 -28.96 19.22
C VAL A 165 -44.62 -29.44 18.12
N ARG A 166 -44.31 -30.60 17.52
CA ARG A 166 -45.25 -31.32 16.65
C ARG A 166 -46.43 -31.79 17.50
N ARG A 167 -47.59 -31.13 17.41
CA ARG A 167 -48.84 -31.69 17.92
C ARG A 167 -49.33 -32.75 16.93
N GLY A 168 -49.44 -33.98 17.39
CA GLY A 168 -50.00 -35.10 16.63
C GLY A 168 -51.46 -34.86 16.26
N CYS A 169 -51.82 -35.21 15.03
CA CYS A 169 -53.19 -35.23 14.53
C CYS A 169 -53.84 -36.56 14.96
N PRO A 170 -55.00 -36.57 15.64
CA PRO A 170 -55.67 -37.82 15.98
C PRO A 170 -56.42 -38.35 14.74
N ARG A 171 -56.03 -39.56 14.32
CA ARG A 171 -56.74 -40.36 13.31
C ARG A 171 -58.18 -40.62 13.80
N ARG A 172 -59.18 -40.16 13.04
CA ARG A 172 -60.56 -40.68 13.16
C ARG A 172 -60.68 -41.92 12.28
N ALA A 173 -60.95 -43.04 12.93
CA ALA A 173 -61.45 -44.25 12.29
C ALA A 173 -62.86 -43.98 11.74
N ILE A 174 -63.09 -44.39 10.50
CA ILE A 174 -64.43 -44.49 9.91
C ILE A 174 -64.76 -45.98 9.96
N SER A 175 -65.88 -46.30 10.62
CA SER A 175 -66.58 -47.58 10.52
C SER A 175 -67.60 -47.52 9.39
#